data_AF-A0A2N4SAH9-F1
#
_entry.id   AF-A0A2N4SAH9-F1
#
_cell.length_a   1.000
_cell.length_b   1.000
_cell.length_c   1.000
_cell.angle_alpha   90.00
_cell.angle_beta   90.00
_cell.angle_gamma   90.00
#
_symmetry.space_group_name_H-M   'P 1'
#
loop_
_entity.id
_entity.type
_entity.pdbx_description
1 polymer ?
#
loop_
_entity_poly.entity_id
_entity_poly.type
_entity_poly.pdbx_seq_one_letter_code
_entity_poly.pdbx_strand_id
1 'polypeptide(L)'
;MADIIKNAVLAGIGLMSLTHEKAEEFAKELIKRGELSENEKSKFVKDALDQSEKAKTEIGEKIEKTVETIMSKMNIPTRKEFDELKSMVEELSRKTNKTE
;
A
#
# COMPACT_ATOMS: atom_id res chain seq x y z
N MET A 1 7.85 16.50 -8.72
CA MET A 1 8.20 15.26 -8.00
C MET A 1 8.09 15.42 -6.48
N ALA A 2 8.66 16.48 -5.89
CA ALA A 2 8.59 16.73 -4.44
C ALA A 2 7.17 16.77 -3.87
N ASP A 3 6.20 17.40 -4.58
CA ASP A 3 4.82 17.44 -4.12
C ASP A 3 4.12 16.08 -4.09
N ILE A 4 4.46 15.17 -5.00
CA ILE A 4 3.88 13.81 -5.02
C ILE A 4 4.38 13.02 -3.82
N ILE A 5 5.67 13.12 -3.50
CA ILE A 5 6.27 12.47 -2.33
C ILE A 5 5.69 13.07 -1.03
N LYS A 6 5.58 14.40 -0.95
CA LYS A 6 4.97 15.10 0.19
C LYS A 6 3.52 14.67 0.40
N ASN A 7 2.73 14.59 -0.68
CA ASN A 7 1.34 14.16 -0.61
C ASN A 7 1.22 12.68 -0.24
N ALA A 8 2.13 11.82 -0.71
CA ALA A 8 2.18 10.41 -0.31
C ALA A 8 2.52 10.24 1.18
N VAL A 9 3.47 11.02 1.70
CA VAL A 9 3.82 11.03 3.12
C VAL A 9 2.66 11.56 3.99
N LEU A 10 2.02 12.66 3.60
CA LEU A 10 0.87 13.22 4.32
C LEU A 10 -0.34 12.28 4.30
N ALA A 11 -0.59 11.61 3.17
CA ALA A 11 -1.62 10.57 3.07
C ALA A 11 -1.27 9.34 3.93
N GLY A 12 0.00 8.94 3.98
CA GLY A 12 0.48 7.87 4.85
C GLY A 12 0.29 8.18 6.34
N ILE A 13 0.54 9.42 6.76
CA ILE A 13 0.29 9.87 8.14
C ILE A 13 -1.20 9.83 8.46
N GLY A 14 -2.08 10.25 7.55
CA GLY A 14 -3.53 10.20 7.76
C GLY A 14 -4.08 8.77 7.88
N LEU A 15 -3.59 7.84 7.04
CA LEU A 15 -3.99 6.43 7.07
C LEU A 15 -3.41 5.67 8.26
N MET A 16 -2.23 6.07 8.78
CA MET A 16 -1.65 5.53 10.01
C MET A 16 -2.18 6.20 11.28
N SER A 17 -2.86 7.34 11.18
CA SER A 17 -3.30 8.13 12.33
C SER A 17 -4.42 7.47 13.16
N LEU A 18 -5.08 6.43 12.64
CA LEU A 18 -6.03 5.67 13.45
C LEU A 18 -5.27 4.75 14.40
N THR A 19 -4.97 5.26 15.59
CA THR A 19 -4.40 4.50 16.70
C THR A 19 -5.50 4.09 17.66
N HIS A 20 -5.21 3.12 18.54
CA HIS A 20 -6.13 2.71 19.59
C HIS A 20 -6.59 3.91 20.45
N GLU A 21 -5.67 4.82 20.78
CA GLU A 21 -5.95 6.03 21.55
C GLU A 21 -6.89 7.00 20.81
N LYS A 22 -6.67 7.19 19.50
CA LYS A 22 -7.54 8.02 18.65
C LYS A 22 -8.93 7.41 18.49
N ALA A 23 -9.03 6.10 18.30
CA ALA A 23 -10.30 5.39 18.23
C ALA A 23 -11.06 5.47 19.57
N GLU A 24 -10.35 5.34 20.69
CA GLU A 24 -10.92 5.54 22.03
C GLU A 24 -11.42 6.96 22.27
N GLU A 25 -10.65 7.97 21.87
CA GLU A 25 -11.03 9.38 21.96
C GLU A 25 -12.33 9.64 21.19
N PHE A 26 -12.40 9.11 19.96
CA PHE A 26 -13.58 9.21 19.11
C PHE A 26 -14.79 8.50 19.72
N ALA A 27 -14.61 7.29 20.26
CA ALA A 27 -15.68 6.56 20.94
C ALA A 27 -16.21 7.34 22.16
N LYS A 28 -15.32 7.94 22.97
CA LYS A 28 -15.70 8.79 24.11
C LYS A 28 -16.49 10.02 23.66
N GLU A 29 -16.19 10.60 22.51
CA GLU A 29 -16.93 11.73 21.96
C GLU A 29 -18.34 11.31 21.50
N LEU A 30 -18.46 10.17 20.82
CA LEU A 30 -19.75 9.61 20.40
C LEU A 30 -20.64 9.27 21.59
N ILE A 31 -20.07 8.74 22.68
CA ILE A 31 -20.79 8.49 23.94
C ILE A 31 -21.31 9.80 24.53
N LYS A 32 -20.49 10.85 24.60
CA LYS A 32 -20.91 12.17 25.10
C LYS A 32 -22.05 12.77 24.28
N ARG A 33 -22.08 12.50 22.97
CA ARG A 33 -23.14 12.92 22.06
C ARG A 33 -24.39 12.05 22.15
N GLY A 34 -24.34 10.93 22.87
CA GLY A 34 -25.42 9.95 22.97
C GLY A 34 -25.58 9.08 21.71
N GLU A 35 -24.58 9.08 20.83
CA GLU A 35 -24.57 8.33 19.57
C GLU A 35 -23.98 6.93 19.71
N LEU A 36 -23.29 6.65 20.83
CA LEU A 36 -22.71 5.36 21.16
C LEU A 36 -22.95 5.03 22.63
N SER A 37 -23.31 3.79 22.93
CA SER A 37 -23.50 3.33 24.30
C SER A 37 -22.15 2.93 24.93
N GLU A 38 -21.96 3.13 26.25
CA GLU A 38 -20.68 2.76 26.90
C GLU A 38 -20.35 1.27 26.80
N ASN A 39 -21.36 0.39 26.81
CA ASN A 39 -21.19 -1.04 26.59
C ASN A 39 -20.74 -1.40 25.16
N GLU A 40 -20.91 -0.50 24.19
CA GLU A 40 -20.54 -0.70 22.79
C GLU A 40 -19.16 -0.13 22.45
N LYS A 41 -18.58 0.67 23.36
CA LYS A 41 -17.29 1.35 23.17
C LYS A 41 -16.17 0.42 22.71
N SER A 42 -15.94 -0.68 23.44
CA SER A 42 -14.84 -1.60 23.14
C SER A 42 -15.01 -2.28 21.79
N LYS A 43 -16.27 -2.55 21.39
CA LYS A 43 -16.58 -3.13 20.08
C LYS A 43 -16.32 -2.13 18.97
N PHE A 44 -16.77 -0.88 19.14
CA PHE A 44 -16.52 0.19 18.17
C PHE A 44 -15.02 0.42 17.95
N VAL A 45 -14.24 0.53 19.03
CA VAL A 45 -12.78 0.73 18.93
C VAL A 45 -12.12 -0.42 18.16
N LYS A 46 -12.50 -1.66 18.47
CA LYS A 46 -11.98 -2.84 17.76
C LYS A 46 -12.35 -2.83 16.28
N ASP A 47 -13.63 -2.63 15.97
CA ASP A 47 -14.14 -2.65 14.59
C ASP A 47 -13.48 -1.53 13.76
N ALA A 48 -13.26 -0.35 14.34
CA ALA A 48 -12.59 0.76 13.68
C ALA A 48 -11.12 0.45 13.37
N LEU A 49 -10.41 -0.21 14.29
CA LEU A 49 -9.02 -0.64 14.08
C LEU A 49 -8.93 -1.75 13.01
N ASP A 50 -9.79 -2.77 13.10
CA ASP A 50 -9.85 -3.87 12.14
C ASP A 50 -10.18 -3.35 10.73
N GLN A 51 -11.09 -2.37 10.62
CA GLN A 51 -11.44 -1.75 9.34
C GLN A 51 -10.31 -0.87 8.80
N SER A 52 -9.56 -0.19 9.67
CA SER A 52 -8.37 0.56 9.26
C SER A 52 -7.30 -0.36 8.67
N GLU A 53 -7.08 -1.52 9.28
CA GLU A 53 -6.10 -2.49 8.80
C GLU A 53 -6.48 -3.04 7.41
N LYS A 54 -7.76 -3.40 7.21
CA LYS A 54 -8.26 -3.82 5.89
C LYS A 54 -8.09 -2.72 4.83
N ALA A 55 -8.47 -1.48 5.17
CA ALA A 55 -8.33 -0.36 4.25
C ALA A 55 -6.88 -0.10 3.87
N LYS A 56 -5.92 -0.26 4.79
CA LYS A 56 -4.48 -0.15 4.50
C LYS A 56 -4.04 -1.18 3.46
N THR A 57 -4.46 -2.44 3.61
CA THR A 57 -4.14 -3.51 2.66
C THR A 57 -4.71 -3.23 1.27
N GLU A 58 -6.00 -2.91 1.19
CA GLU A 58 -6.66 -2.62 -0.10
C GLU A 58 -6.04 -1.43 -0.83
N ILE A 59 -5.69 -0.37 -0.09
CA ILE A 59 -5.00 0.79 -0.65
C ILE A 59 -3.60 0.40 -1.14
N GLY A 60 -2.87 -0.40 -0.36
CA GLY A 60 -1.55 -0.92 -0.74
C GLY A 60 -1.58 -1.65 -2.08
N GLU A 61 -2.49 -2.61 -2.23
CA GLU A 61 -2.68 -3.36 -3.48
C GLU A 61 -3.05 -2.45 -4.66
N LYS A 62 -3.90 -1.45 -4.43
CA LYS A 62 -4.31 -0.51 -5.48
C LYS A 62 -3.14 0.36 -5.92
N ILE A 63 -2.29 0.79 -5.00
CA ILE A 63 -1.08 1.55 -5.30
C ILE A 63 -0.12 0.69 -6.12
N GLU A 64 0.15 -0.55 -5.70
CA GLU A 64 1.02 -1.47 -6.44
C GLU A 64 0.56 -1.65 -7.89
N LYS A 65 -0.72 -1.97 -8.10
CA LYS A 65 -1.32 -2.10 -9.44
C LYS A 65 -1.22 -0.81 -10.26
N THR A 66 -1.40 0.34 -9.62
CA THR A 66 -1.30 1.64 -10.28
C THR A 66 0.12 1.91 -10.73
N VAL A 67 1.11 1.65 -9.88
CA VAL A 67 2.54 1.81 -10.21
C VAL A 67 2.93 0.87 -11.34
N GLU A 68 2.55 -0.40 -11.27
CA GLU A 68 2.79 -1.39 -12.33
C GLU A 68 2.20 -0.91 -13.66
N THR A 69 0.94 -0.46 -13.67
CA THR A 69 0.29 0.09 -14.87
C THR A 69 1.03 1.29 -15.45
N ILE A 70 1.52 2.20 -14.59
CA ILE A 70 2.27 3.38 -15.03
C ILE A 70 3.61 2.95 -15.65
N MET A 71 4.33 2.01 -15.03
CA MET A 71 5.58 1.48 -15.57
C MET A 71 5.37 0.84 -16.94
N SER A 72 4.34 0.01 -17.09
CA SER A 72 4.00 -0.60 -18.38
C SER A 72 3.68 0.46 -19.45
N LYS A 73 2.91 1.51 -19.10
CA LYS A 73 2.60 2.61 -20.04
C LYS A 73 3.83 3.40 -20.49
N MET A 74 4.86 3.47 -19.66
CA MET A 74 6.13 4.12 -20.00
C MET A 74 7.11 3.17 -20.71
N ASN A 75 6.68 1.95 -21.07
CA ASN A 75 7.53 0.89 -21.62
C ASN A 75 8.75 0.58 -20.74
N ILE A 76 8.61 0.71 -19.42
CA ILE A 76 9.66 0.34 -18.47
C ILE A 76 9.44 -1.13 -18.09
N PRO A 77 10.36 -2.05 -18.43
CA PRO A 77 10.24 -3.45 -18.05
C PRO A 77 10.43 -3.62 -16.54
N THR A 78 9.76 -4.62 -15.99
CA THR A 78 9.98 -5.07 -14.62
C THR A 78 11.39 -5.66 -14.46
N ARG A 79 11.84 -5.75 -13.21
CA ARG A 79 13.14 -6.38 -12.92
C ARG A 79 13.20 -7.84 -13.39
N LYS A 80 12.08 -8.55 -13.25
CA LYS A 80 11.95 -9.94 -13.68
C LYS A 80 12.12 -10.07 -15.20
N GLU A 81 11.39 -9.28 -15.97
CA GLU A 81 11.50 -9.28 -17.45
C GLU A 81 12.92 -8.91 -17.90
N PHE A 82 13.57 -7.98 -17.21
CA PHE A 82 14.96 -7.63 -17.50
C PHE A 82 15.94 -8.78 -17.22
N ASP A 83 15.79 -9.48 -16.09
CA ASP A 83 16.66 -10.59 -15.73
C ASP A 83 16.44 -11.82 -16.64
N GLU A 84 15.20 -12.04 -17.11
CA GLU A 84 14.87 -13.04 -18.14
C GLU A 84 15.56 -12.69 -19.47
N LEU A 85 15.45 -11.45 -19.94
CA LEU A 85 16.12 -10.98 -21.15
C LEU A 85 17.65 -11.12 -21.03
N LYS A 86 18.22 -10.74 -19.89
CA LYS A 86 19.65 -10.88 -19.61
C LYS A 86 20.10 -12.34 -19.71
N SER A 87 19.33 -13.26 -19.13
CA SER A 87 19.64 -14.70 -19.18
C SER A 87 19.61 -15.25 -20.60
N MET A 88 18.62 -14.84 -21.41
CA MET A 88 18.55 -15.20 -22.83
C MET A 88 19.76 -14.68 -23.62
N VAL A 89 20.18 -13.43 -23.37
CA VAL A 89 21.36 -12.83 -24.01
C VAL A 89 22.64 -13.59 -23.64
N GLU A 90 22.79 -13.98 -22.37
CA GLU A 90 23.94 -14.78 -21.92
C GLU A 90 23.95 -16.17 -22.57
N GLU A 91 22.80 -16.84 -22.70
CA GLU A 91 22.69 -18.14 -23.34
C GLU A 91 23.04 -18.06 -24.84
N LEU A 92 22.50 -17.07 -25.54
CA LEU A 92 22.81 -16.84 -26.95
C LEU A 92 24.29 -16.53 -27.15
N SER A 93 24.87 -15.66 -26.31
CA SER A 93 26.29 -15.32 -26.37
C SER A 93 27.19 -16.55 -26.19
N ARG A 94 26.81 -17.47 -25.29
CA ARG A 94 27.52 -18.74 -25.10
C ARG A 94 27.39 -19.68 -26.29
N LYS A 95 26.26 -19.69 -27.00
CA LYS A 95 26.05 -20.53 -28.19
C LYS A 95 26.85 -20.00 -29.38
N THR A 96 26.87 -18.68 -29.60
CA THR A 96 27.66 -18.06 -30.67
C THR A 96 29.16 -18.30 -30.45
N ASN A 97 29.68 -18.11 -29.23
CA ASN A 97 31.09 -18.34 -28.90
C ASN A 97 31.53 -19.82 -28.90
N LYS A 98 30.60 -20.77 -29.02
CA LYS A 98 30.92 -22.21 -29.17
C LYS A 98 30.98 -22.67 -30.63
N THR A 99 30.58 -21.79 -31.57
CA THR A 99 30.47 -22.12 -32.99
C THR A 99 31.63 -21.51 -33.80
N GLU A 100 32.53 -20.75 -33.15
CA GLU A 100 33.88 -20.42 -33.62
C GLU A 100 34.91 -21.31 -32.91
#